data_AF-A0A3B6W3J4-F1
#
_entry.id   AF-A0A3B6W3J4-F1
#
_cell.length_a   1.000
_cell.length_b   1.000
_cell.length_c   1.000
_cell.angle_alpha   90.00
_cell.angle_beta   90.00
_cell.angle_gamma   90.00
#
_symmetry.space_group_name_H-M   'P 1'
#
loop_
_entity.id
_entity.type
_entity.pdbx_description
1 polymer ?
#
loop_
_entity_poly.entity_id
_entity_poly.type
_entity_poly.pdbx_seq_one_letter_code
_entity_poly.pdbx_strand_id
1 'polypeptide(L)'
;MNNNYELLKRDDRKTLSDAQTKLYIKAENDIFIIKVDNGIFNDDVKKCDYLAYREKEVSNFIELKGSKIDKAYIQIIETIKNISNNDKLKHLIDIKELKAYIVSKEKNKIPNGIENKSKELAKILYAKSKIRPNNMIDLVKYVLVVSDNDKRKSSGNRIICSSKHPLIL
;
A
#
# COMPACT_ATOMS: atom_id res chain seq x y z
N MET A 1 15.53 -7.52 18.53
CA MET A 1 14.30 -7.07 17.84
C MET A 1 14.69 -6.76 16.40
N ASN A 2 14.06 -7.38 15.40
CA ASN A 2 14.42 -7.14 14.00
C ASN A 2 14.06 -5.69 13.62
N ASN A 3 15.06 -4.90 13.22
CA ASN A 3 15.05 -3.47 12.88
C ASN A 3 14.17 -3.08 11.66
N ASN A 4 13.15 -3.87 11.32
CA ASN A 4 12.35 -3.65 10.11
C ASN A 4 11.07 -2.83 10.36
N TYR A 5 10.79 -2.45 11.61
CA TYR A 5 9.62 -1.67 12.01
C TYR A 5 10.10 -0.28 12.43
N GLU A 6 9.69 0.74 11.69
CA GLU A 6 9.95 2.13 12.00
C GLU A 6 8.66 2.78 12.49
N LEU A 7 8.64 3.31 13.72
CA LEU A 7 7.50 4.04 14.22
C LEU A 7 7.47 5.46 13.65
N LEU A 8 6.42 5.81 12.91
CA LEU A 8 6.11 7.16 12.48
C LEU A 8 5.04 7.72 13.43
N LYS A 9 5.37 8.79 14.18
CA LYS A 9 4.44 9.37 15.15
C LYS A 9 3.32 10.12 14.45
N ARG A 10 2.18 10.26 15.14
CA ARG A 10 1.08 11.12 14.70
C ARG A 10 1.60 12.49 14.23
N ASP A 11 1.06 12.95 13.11
CA ASP A 11 1.39 14.19 12.42
C ASP A 11 2.77 14.26 11.74
N ASP A 12 3.65 13.27 11.98
CA ASP A 12 4.93 13.18 11.27
C ASP A 12 4.75 12.83 9.79
N ARG A 13 5.72 13.28 9.00
CA ARG A 13 5.79 13.03 7.57
C ARG A 13 6.98 12.15 7.24
N LYS A 14 6.80 11.27 6.25
CA LYS A 14 7.87 10.45 5.69
C LYS A 14 7.76 10.36 4.18
N THR A 15 8.90 10.23 3.51
CA THR A 15 8.93 9.84 2.09
C THR A 15 9.36 8.39 2.00
N LEU A 16 8.51 7.55 1.42
CA LEU A 16 8.88 6.20 0.99
C LEU A 16 9.37 6.27 -0.44
N SER A 17 10.39 5.51 -0.82
CA SER A 17 10.90 5.51 -2.18
C SER A 17 11.50 4.18 -2.58
N ASP A 18 11.47 3.93 -3.90
CA ASP A 18 12.32 2.96 -4.58
C ASP A 18 13.21 3.72 -5.59
N ALA A 19 13.90 3.00 -6.47
CA ALA A 19 14.76 3.62 -7.49
C ALA A 19 13.97 4.46 -8.52
N GLN A 20 12.66 4.23 -8.68
CA GLN A 20 11.89 4.79 -9.80
C GLN A 20 10.72 5.67 -9.38
N THR A 21 10.29 5.68 -8.13
CA THR A 21 9.16 6.45 -7.63
C THR A 21 9.27 6.70 -6.13
N LYS A 22 8.42 7.57 -5.63
CA LYS A 22 8.33 7.94 -4.22
C LYS A 22 6.88 8.17 -3.83
N LEU A 23 6.60 8.07 -2.54
CA LEU A 23 5.32 8.37 -1.93
C LEU A 23 5.57 9.27 -0.71
N TYR A 24 4.84 10.38 -0.63
CA TYR A 24 4.80 11.21 0.56
C TYR A 24 3.66 10.74 1.44
N ILE A 25 3.94 10.45 2.70
CA ILE A 25 2.94 10.06 3.69
C ILE A 25 2.95 11.00 4.88
N LYS A 26 1.79 11.16 5.51
CA LYS A 26 1.64 11.78 6.83
C LYS A 26 0.82 10.85 7.70
N ALA A 27 1.29 10.58 8.91
CA ALA A 27 0.58 9.75 9.87
C ALA A 27 -0.60 10.53 10.48
N GLU A 28 -1.82 9.99 10.37
CA GLU A 28 -2.98 10.49 11.12
C GLU A 28 -2.89 10.10 12.60
N ASN A 29 -2.36 8.89 12.84
CA ASN A 29 -2.07 8.32 14.15
C ASN A 29 -0.73 7.59 14.08
N ASP A 30 -0.13 7.29 15.24
CA ASP A 30 1.08 6.47 15.33
C ASP A 30 0.95 5.21 14.47
N ILE A 31 1.89 5.01 13.54
CA ILE A 31 1.86 3.92 12.56
C ILE A 31 3.27 3.36 12.34
N PHE A 32 3.39 2.04 12.22
CA PHE A 32 4.64 1.40 11.87
C PHE A 32 4.80 1.32 10.36
N ILE A 33 5.93 1.82 9.86
CA ILE A 33 6.37 1.62 8.49
C ILE A 33 7.31 0.42 8.47
N ILE A 34 6.99 -0.55 7.62
CA ILE A 34 7.72 -1.81 7.53
C ILE A 34 8.17 -1.99 6.08
N LYS A 35 9.47 -2.17 5.85
CA LYS A 35 9.96 -2.59 4.54
C LYS A 35 9.71 -4.08 4.34
N VAL A 36 9.07 -4.43 3.23
CA VAL A 36 8.60 -5.79 2.96
C VAL A 36 9.55 -6.53 2.02
N ASP A 37 9.67 -6.11 0.76
CA ASP A 37 10.64 -6.66 -0.20
C ASP A 37 12.08 -6.27 0.20
N ASN A 38 12.96 -7.27 0.35
CA ASN A 38 14.32 -7.10 0.91
C ASN A 38 14.30 -6.48 2.33
N GLY A 39 13.30 -6.85 3.12
CA GLY A 39 13.07 -6.38 4.50
C GLY A 39 12.65 -7.54 5.39
N ILE A 40 11.37 -7.58 5.81
CA ILE A 40 10.84 -8.74 6.56
C ILE A 40 10.81 -10.04 5.75
N PHE A 41 10.84 -9.94 4.42
CA PHE A 41 11.15 -11.05 3.53
C PHE A 41 12.42 -10.75 2.75
N ASN A 42 13.33 -11.72 2.71
CA ASN A 42 14.59 -11.63 1.98
C ASN A 42 14.79 -12.91 1.16
N ASP A 43 14.03 -13.00 0.08
CA ASP A 43 14.01 -14.12 -0.85
C ASP A 43 13.75 -13.59 -2.27
N ASP A 44 13.83 -14.47 -3.28
CA ASP A 44 13.68 -14.08 -4.69
C ASP A 44 12.22 -13.81 -5.13
N VAL A 45 11.24 -14.10 -4.26
CA VAL A 45 9.82 -13.89 -4.55
C VAL A 45 9.48 -12.44 -4.30
N LYS A 46 9.22 -11.71 -5.39
CA LYS A 46 8.84 -10.30 -5.35
C LYS A 46 7.57 -10.07 -4.53
N LYS A 47 7.69 -9.26 -3.48
CA LYS A 47 6.59 -8.81 -2.63
C LYS A 47 6.34 -7.33 -2.84
N CYS A 48 5.38 -6.78 -2.09
CA CYS A 48 5.18 -5.35 -2.09
C CYS A 48 6.33 -4.63 -1.41
N ASP A 49 6.53 -3.35 -1.68
CA ASP A 49 7.67 -2.60 -1.12
C ASP A 49 7.52 -2.34 0.38
N TYR A 50 6.33 -1.89 0.82
CA TYR A 50 6.10 -1.46 2.20
C TYR A 50 4.74 -1.91 2.76
N LEU A 51 4.70 -1.97 4.09
CA LEU A 51 3.47 -1.97 4.89
C LEU A 51 3.45 -0.73 5.77
N ALA A 52 2.29 -0.09 5.89
CA ALA A 52 2.00 0.86 6.95
C ALA A 52 0.94 0.25 7.89
N TYR A 53 1.34 -0.08 9.11
CA TYR A 53 0.65 -0.97 10.03
C TYR A 53 0.31 -0.30 11.35
N ARG A 54 -0.97 -0.36 11.76
CA ARG A 54 -1.42 -0.06 13.12
C ARG A 54 -2.01 -1.32 13.73
N GLU A 55 -1.50 -1.71 14.89
CA GLU A 55 -1.91 -2.93 15.57
C GLU A 55 -3.43 -2.99 15.78
N LYS A 56 -4.03 -4.13 15.46
CA LYS A 56 -5.48 -4.43 15.50
C LYS A 56 -6.37 -3.50 14.66
N GLU A 57 -5.85 -2.49 13.96
CA GLU A 57 -6.65 -1.53 13.19
C GLU A 57 -6.51 -1.70 11.69
N VAL A 58 -5.34 -1.38 11.12
CA VAL A 58 -5.19 -1.32 9.67
C VAL A 58 -3.82 -1.81 9.23
N SER A 59 -3.79 -2.49 8.09
CA SER A 59 -2.57 -2.83 7.37
C SER A 59 -2.69 -2.33 5.94
N ASN A 60 -1.87 -1.34 5.60
CA ASN A 60 -1.84 -0.71 4.29
C ASN A 60 -0.66 -1.28 3.49
N PHE A 61 -0.95 -2.14 2.51
CA PHE A 61 0.03 -2.65 1.55
C PHE A 61 0.34 -1.58 0.51
N ILE A 62 1.61 -1.21 0.39
CA ILE A 62 2.04 -0.11 -0.48
C ILE A 62 3.03 -0.67 -1.49
N GLU A 63 2.69 -0.54 -2.77
CA GLU A 63 3.57 -0.88 -3.89
C GLU A 63 3.94 0.37 -4.69
N LEU A 64 5.23 0.58 -4.88
CA LEU A 64 5.83 1.68 -5.62
C LEU A 64 6.14 1.23 -7.05
N LYS A 65 5.48 1.83 -8.05
CA LYS A 65 5.71 1.55 -9.47
C LYS A 65 6.20 2.75 -10.26
N GLY A 66 7.43 2.62 -10.77
CA GLY A 66 7.94 3.46 -11.85
C GLY A 66 7.34 3.15 -13.22
N SER A 67 6.96 1.90 -13.45
CA SER A 67 6.26 1.41 -14.67
C SER A 67 5.52 0.10 -14.37
N LYS A 68 4.68 -0.39 -15.30
CA LYS A 68 4.03 -1.72 -15.22
C LYS A 68 3.22 -1.94 -13.92
N ILE A 69 2.12 -1.18 -13.81
CA ILE A 69 1.17 -1.22 -12.69
C ILE A 69 0.58 -2.62 -12.47
N ASP A 70 0.48 -3.43 -13.53
CA ASP A 70 -0.13 -4.75 -13.50
C ASP A 70 0.60 -5.77 -12.60
N LYS A 71 1.91 -5.57 -12.36
CA LYS A 71 2.69 -6.39 -11.44
C LYS A 71 2.40 -6.10 -9.97
N ALA A 72 1.92 -4.89 -9.65
CA ALA A 72 1.67 -4.47 -8.27
C ALA A 72 0.64 -5.37 -7.56
N TYR A 73 -0.42 -5.75 -8.28
CA TYR A 73 -1.44 -6.66 -7.73
C TYR A 73 -0.85 -8.01 -7.35
N ILE A 74 -0.02 -8.58 -8.23
CA ILE A 74 0.61 -9.89 -8.01
C ILE A 74 1.49 -9.82 -6.76
N GLN A 75 2.32 -8.79 -6.64
CA GLN A 75 3.20 -8.60 -5.49
C GLN A 75 2.46 -8.41 -4.17
N ILE A 76 1.35 -7.67 -4.15
CA ILE A 76 0.54 -7.49 -2.94
C ILE A 76 -0.16 -8.81 -2.58
N ILE A 77 -0.75 -9.50 -3.55
CA ILE A 77 -1.37 -10.82 -3.33
C ILE A 77 -0.35 -11.80 -2.78
N GLU A 78 0.85 -11.83 -3.36
CA GLU A 78 1.93 -12.71 -2.93
C GLU A 78 2.42 -12.36 -1.52
N THR A 79 2.48 -11.07 -1.17
CA THR A 79 2.78 -10.63 0.20
C THR A 79 1.75 -11.18 1.19
N ILE A 80 0.46 -11.06 0.89
CA ILE A 80 -0.62 -11.55 1.77
C ILE A 80 -0.53 -13.07 1.94
N LYS A 81 -0.23 -13.81 0.87
CA LYS A 81 -0.03 -15.27 0.92
C LYS A 81 1.15 -15.65 1.82
N ASN A 82 2.30 -15.01 1.62
CA ASN A 82 3.51 -15.29 2.41
C ASN A 82 3.32 -14.94 3.89
N ILE A 83 2.65 -13.83 4.20
CA ILE A 83 2.29 -13.49 5.58
C ILE A 83 1.31 -14.54 6.15
N SER A 84 0.31 -14.97 5.38
CA SER A 84 -0.66 -15.98 5.83
C SER A 84 0.00 -17.32 6.20
N ASN A 85 1.10 -17.65 5.53
CA ASN A 85 1.85 -18.89 5.74
C ASN A 85 2.96 -18.77 6.79
N ASN A 86 3.13 -17.59 7.41
CA ASN A 86 4.17 -17.33 8.41
C ASN A 86 3.55 -16.91 9.75
N ASP A 87 3.54 -17.82 10.72
CA ASP A 87 2.94 -17.59 12.04
C ASP A 87 3.48 -16.37 12.77
N LYS A 88 4.75 -16.02 12.55
CA LYS A 88 5.39 -14.85 13.17
C LYS A 88 4.93 -13.51 12.57
N LEU A 89 4.28 -13.54 11.40
CA LEU A 89 3.84 -12.36 10.67
C LEU A 89 2.32 -12.28 10.54
N LYS A 90 1.57 -13.32 10.89
CA LYS A 90 0.10 -13.38 10.75
C LYS A 90 -0.62 -12.18 11.36
N HIS A 91 -0.08 -11.58 12.43
CA HIS A 91 -0.63 -10.37 13.06
C HIS A 91 -0.71 -9.15 12.13
N LEU A 92 0.08 -9.12 11.05
CA LEU A 92 0.06 -8.07 10.03
C LEU A 92 -1.18 -8.13 9.13
N ILE A 93 -1.89 -9.27 9.10
CA ILE A 93 -3.12 -9.44 8.33
C ILE A 93 -4.33 -9.83 9.18
N ASP A 94 -4.14 -10.25 10.43
CA ASP A 94 -5.23 -10.47 11.39
C ASP A 94 -5.70 -9.16 12.02
N ILE A 95 -6.29 -8.30 11.20
CA ILE A 95 -6.54 -6.89 11.50
C ILE A 95 -7.99 -6.49 11.17
N LYS A 96 -8.46 -5.32 11.62
CA LYS A 96 -9.80 -4.84 11.26
C LYS A 96 -9.92 -4.59 9.76
N GLU A 97 -8.99 -3.86 9.15
CA GLU A 97 -9.06 -3.47 7.74
C GLU A 97 -7.73 -3.66 6.99
N LEU A 98 -7.78 -4.25 5.79
CA LEU A 98 -6.64 -4.35 4.87
C LEU A 98 -6.87 -3.47 3.65
N LYS A 99 -5.90 -2.63 3.32
CA LYS A 99 -5.94 -1.75 2.15
C LYS A 99 -4.72 -1.96 1.27
N ALA A 100 -4.88 -1.72 -0.02
CA ALA A 100 -3.79 -1.68 -0.99
C ALA A 100 -3.67 -0.28 -1.58
N TYR A 101 -2.43 0.20 -1.70
CA TYR A 101 -2.07 1.45 -2.35
C TYR A 101 -1.07 1.13 -3.46
N ILE A 102 -1.52 1.28 -4.70
CA ILE A 102 -0.68 1.12 -5.88
C ILE A 102 -0.25 2.51 -6.31
N VAL A 103 1.03 2.82 -6.10
CA VAL A 103 1.60 4.15 -6.27
C VAL A 103 2.29 4.24 -7.61
N SER A 104 2.02 5.29 -8.37
CA SER A 104 2.68 5.55 -9.64
C SER A 104 3.03 7.03 -9.81
N LYS A 105 4.02 7.29 -10.67
CA LYS A 105 4.31 8.65 -11.15
C LYS A 105 3.22 9.13 -12.11
N GLU A 106 3.03 10.44 -12.17
CA GLU A 106 2.10 11.15 -13.06
C GLU A 106 1.95 10.58 -14.48
N LYS A 107 3.06 10.19 -15.12
CA LYS A 107 3.08 9.77 -16.53
C LYS A 107 2.54 8.35 -16.75
N ASN A 108 2.29 7.59 -15.69
CA ASN A 108 1.85 6.21 -15.78
C ASN A 108 0.33 6.12 -15.89
N LYS A 109 -0.15 5.66 -17.04
CA LYS A 109 -1.56 5.30 -17.22
C LYS A 109 -1.85 3.96 -16.54
N ILE A 110 -3.01 3.86 -15.88
CA ILE A 110 -3.56 2.58 -15.46
C ILE A 110 -3.83 1.77 -16.75
N PRO A 111 -3.27 0.55 -16.90
CA PRO A 111 -3.51 -0.27 -18.08
C PRO A 111 -4.99 -0.63 -18.23
N ASN A 112 -5.46 -0.73 -19.48
CA ASN A 112 -6.77 -1.30 -19.78
C ASN A 112 -6.80 -2.79 -19.39
N GLY A 113 -7.94 -3.31 -18.92
CA GLY A 113 -8.09 -4.72 -18.56
C GLY A 113 -7.59 -5.09 -17.16
N ILE A 114 -7.27 -4.09 -16.33
CA ILE A 114 -6.80 -4.30 -14.96
C ILE A 114 -7.94 -4.62 -13.98
N GLU A 115 -9.18 -4.49 -14.42
CA GLU A 115 -10.38 -4.65 -13.59
C GLU A 115 -10.42 -6.03 -12.93
N ASN A 116 -10.03 -7.08 -13.66
CA ASN A 116 -10.00 -8.45 -13.14
C ASN A 116 -8.97 -8.61 -12.02
N LYS A 117 -7.73 -8.12 -12.21
CA LYS A 117 -6.67 -8.15 -11.19
C LYS A 117 -7.03 -7.30 -9.97
N SER A 118 -7.61 -6.12 -10.21
CA SER A 118 -8.10 -5.25 -9.14
C SER A 118 -9.22 -5.91 -8.34
N LYS A 119 -10.14 -6.61 -9.02
CA LYS A 119 -11.24 -7.35 -8.38
C LYS A 119 -10.74 -8.54 -7.58
N GLU A 120 -9.74 -9.26 -8.08
CA GLU A 120 -9.09 -10.37 -7.36
C GLU A 120 -8.43 -9.88 -6.07
N LEU A 121 -7.59 -8.84 -6.16
CA LEU A 121 -6.95 -8.25 -4.98
C LEU A 121 -8.00 -7.73 -3.98
N ALA A 122 -9.01 -7.01 -4.47
CA ALA A 122 -10.09 -6.50 -3.62
C ALA A 122 -10.83 -7.61 -2.87
N LYS A 123 -11.12 -8.75 -3.53
CA LYS A 123 -11.75 -9.92 -2.88
C LYS A 123 -10.86 -10.47 -1.75
N ILE A 124 -9.55 -10.57 -1.97
CA ILE A 124 -8.61 -11.08 -0.97
C ILE A 124 -8.57 -10.15 0.25
N LEU A 125 -8.41 -8.83 0.02
CA LEU A 125 -8.41 -7.82 1.09
C LEU A 125 -9.73 -7.85 1.87
N TYR A 126 -10.86 -7.92 1.16
CA TYR A 126 -12.19 -7.97 1.75
C TYR A 126 -12.43 -9.22 2.60
N ALA A 127 -12.01 -10.39 2.10
CA ALA A 127 -12.19 -11.65 2.81
C ALA A 127 -11.37 -11.70 4.11
N LYS A 128 -10.15 -11.15 4.08
CA LYS A 128 -9.22 -11.11 5.22
C LYS A 128 -9.50 -9.97 6.21
N SER A 129 -10.20 -8.91 5.79
CA SER A 129 -10.62 -7.82 6.67
C SER A 129 -11.79 -8.27 7.56
N LYS A 130 -11.75 -7.89 8.84
CA LYS A 130 -12.87 -8.09 9.78
C LYS A 130 -13.99 -7.08 9.54
N ILE A 131 -13.63 -5.85 9.18
CA ILE A 131 -14.55 -4.78 8.76
C ILE A 131 -14.51 -4.67 7.24
N ARG A 132 -15.69 -4.66 6.62
CA ARG A 132 -15.87 -4.82 5.18
C ARG A 132 -16.65 -3.63 4.62
N PRO A 133 -16.11 -2.89 3.65
CA PRO A 133 -16.84 -1.79 3.03
C PRO A 133 -17.97 -2.32 2.14
N ASN A 134 -18.99 -1.51 1.87
CA ASN A 134 -20.07 -1.88 0.95
C ASN A 134 -19.55 -2.27 -0.45
N ASN A 135 -18.49 -1.60 -0.92
CA ASN A 135 -17.82 -1.91 -2.16
C ASN A 135 -16.36 -2.34 -1.90
N MET A 136 -16.03 -3.60 -2.16
CA MET A 136 -14.68 -4.14 -1.97
C MET A 136 -13.60 -3.39 -2.77
N ILE A 137 -13.95 -2.77 -3.91
CA ILE A 137 -13.00 -2.03 -4.74
C ILE A 137 -12.46 -0.80 -4.00
N ASP A 138 -13.17 -0.31 -2.97
CA ASP A 138 -12.71 0.80 -2.15
C ASP A 138 -11.45 0.45 -1.33
N LEU A 139 -11.14 -0.83 -1.15
CA LEU A 139 -9.91 -1.30 -0.49
C LEU A 139 -8.66 -1.17 -1.36
N VAL A 140 -8.81 -0.93 -2.67
CA VAL A 140 -7.69 -0.76 -3.61
C VAL A 140 -7.62 0.68 -4.08
N LYS A 141 -6.60 1.41 -3.65
CA LYS A 141 -6.36 2.82 -3.97
C LYS A 141 -5.23 2.97 -4.98
N TYR A 142 -5.42 3.87 -5.94
CA TYR A 142 -4.43 4.26 -6.93
C TYR A 142 -3.88 5.63 -6.55
N VAL A 143 -2.60 5.69 -6.18
CA VAL A 143 -1.97 6.94 -5.76
C VAL A 143 -1.12 7.46 -6.91
N LEU A 144 -1.51 8.61 -7.46
CA LEU A 144 -0.74 9.30 -8.48
C LEU A 144 0.10 10.39 -7.82
N VAL A 145 1.41 10.24 -7.91
CA VAL A 145 2.36 11.19 -7.35
C VAL A 145 2.71 12.24 -8.38
N VAL A 146 2.41 13.49 -8.03
CA VAL A 146 2.44 14.66 -8.91
C VAL A 146 3.27 15.79 -8.28
N SER A 147 3.52 16.85 -9.06
CA SER A 147 4.13 18.07 -8.54
C SER A 147 3.18 18.84 -7.61
N ASP A 148 3.71 19.69 -6.74
CA ASP A 148 2.91 20.50 -5.81
C ASP A 148 1.98 21.53 -6.49
N ASN A 149 2.19 21.80 -7.78
CA ASN A 149 1.39 22.75 -8.57
C ASN A 149 0.29 22.05 -9.39
N ASP A 150 0.16 20.73 -9.28
CA ASP A 150 -0.88 19.98 -9.95
C ASP A 150 -2.27 20.36 -9.43
N LYS A 151 -3.23 20.55 -10.34
CA LYS A 151 -4.58 20.99 -10.02
C LYS A 151 -5.61 19.85 -9.94
N ARG A 152 -5.23 18.61 -10.27
CA ARG A 152 -6.12 17.47 -10.20
C ARG A 152 -6.50 17.19 -8.76
N LYS A 153 -7.71 16.66 -8.56
CA LYS A 153 -8.24 16.30 -7.25
C LYS A 153 -8.41 14.78 -7.17
N SER A 154 -8.25 14.25 -5.97
CA SER A 154 -8.61 12.86 -5.66
C SER A 154 -10.10 12.63 -5.93
N SER A 155 -10.43 11.44 -6.43
CA SER A 155 -11.82 11.05 -6.72
C SER A 155 -11.95 9.53 -6.63
N GLY A 156 -12.92 9.06 -5.85
CA GLY A 156 -13.16 7.64 -5.62
C GLY A 156 -11.92 6.93 -5.07
N ASN A 157 -11.42 5.95 -5.81
CA ASN A 157 -10.21 5.20 -5.46
C ASN A 157 -8.91 5.82 -5.99
N ARG A 158 -8.97 6.95 -6.72
CA ARG A 158 -7.79 7.67 -7.20
C ARG A 158 -7.41 8.79 -6.24
N ILE A 159 -6.18 8.76 -5.76
CA ILE A 159 -5.63 9.73 -4.82
C ILE A 159 -4.51 10.50 -5.53
N ILE A 160 -4.60 11.82 -5.52
CA ILE A 160 -3.53 12.71 -5.97
C ILE A 160 -2.65 13.02 -4.77
N CYS A 161 -1.35 12.71 -4.88
CA CYS A 161 -0.38 12.87 -3.79
C CYS A 161 0.78 13.76 -4.23
N SER A 162 1.20 14.68 -3.35
CA SER A 162 2.32 15.59 -3.55
C SER A 162 3.03 15.83 -2.22
N SER A 163 4.10 16.63 -2.20
CA SER A 163 4.77 16.93 -0.94
C SER A 163 3.92 17.83 -0.03
N LYS A 164 3.15 18.75 -0.64
CA LYS A 164 2.19 19.60 0.07
C LYS A 164 0.94 18.84 0.52
N HIS A 165 0.49 17.89 -0.28
CA HIS A 165 -0.69 17.06 -0.01
C HIS A 165 -0.28 15.58 0.05
N PRO A 166 0.35 15.14 1.15
CA PRO A 166 0.78 13.76 1.30
C PRO A 166 -0.42 12.82 1.47
N LEU A 167 -0.19 11.53 1.22
CA LEU A 167 -1.16 10.49 1.56
C LEU A 167 -1.30 10.41 3.09
N ILE A 168 -2.51 10.57 3.59
CA ILE A 168 -2.82 10.41 5.01
C ILE A 168 -3.03 8.92 5.29
N LEU A 169 -2.31 8.39 6.29
CA LEU A 169 -2.36 6.98 6.68
C LEU A 169 -2.72 6.82 8.15
#